data_AF-A0A9X3MB28-F1
#
_entry.id   AF-A0A9X3MB28-F1
#
_cell.length_a   1.000
_cell.length_b   1.000
_cell.length_c   1.000
_cell.angle_alpha   90.00
_cell.angle_beta   90.00
_cell.angle_gamma   90.00
#
_symmetry.space_group_name_H-M   'P 1'
#
loop_
_entity.id
_entity.type
_entity.pdbx_description
1 polymer ?
#
loop_
_entity_poly.entity_id
_entity_poly.type
_entity_poly.pdbx_seq_one_letter_code
_entity_poly.pdbx_strand_id
1 'polypeptide(L)'
;MPHRTIDFEFPGKKCTSLRIRSLEKALGKKLPEEYRELIKRSGAGILSLKNSFLTFPYDGDDSYELSVEQILGNGQTREGDPNDLVDYGRFLADEYEIPDEVLLFGISESGMHEYLAINYGLEEYPHLSVLYCDDEAEGPEGIVKIADSFADFLNLLGPHPDYVDEDEEETQEDKNYVHKRSAQGPLVDKLQRAIQLTPTPGLESHIRRAAEKTTLKVRKISPELFTFLDLVYWALQHDAPLQGIEDVAGNKPDSLDELLTHSFLIEEHKAGFLCSVAPYEIWWNTRVDEGSLVQKGDGFYLNQDVVDKALEESL
;
A
#
# COMPACT_ATOMS: atom_id res chain seq x y z
N MET A 1 -22.45 -12.27 12.52
CA MET A 1 -21.24 -11.43 12.31
C MET A 1 -21.17 -11.13 10.81
N PRO A 2 -21.05 -9.88 10.36
CA PRO A 2 -20.77 -9.62 8.96
C PRO A 2 -19.40 -10.24 8.61
N HIS A 3 -19.34 -11.04 7.54
CA HIS A 3 -18.07 -11.64 7.10
C HIS A 3 -17.09 -10.54 6.72
N ARG A 4 -15.95 -10.44 7.42
CA ARG A 4 -14.84 -9.58 7.03
C ARG A 4 -14.40 -10.01 5.62
N THR A 5 -14.33 -9.04 4.70
CA THR A 5 -13.88 -9.32 3.34
C THR A 5 -12.36 -9.36 3.37
N ILE A 6 -11.79 -10.45 2.85
CA ILE A 6 -10.35 -10.62 2.68
C ILE A 6 -9.99 -10.11 1.29
N ASP A 7 -9.14 -9.10 1.24
CA ASP A 7 -8.66 -8.46 0.03
C ASP A 7 -7.30 -9.07 -0.38
N PHE A 8 -7.19 -9.46 -1.65
CA PHE A 8 -5.98 -10.03 -2.25
C PHE A 8 -5.42 -9.04 -3.25
N GLU A 9 -4.11 -8.77 -3.17
CA GLU A 9 -3.40 -7.98 -4.17
C GLU A 9 -3.34 -8.75 -5.50
N PHE A 10 -2.95 -10.03 -5.42
CA PHE A 10 -2.92 -10.94 -6.57
C PHE A 10 -3.80 -12.17 -6.31
N PRO A 11 -5.12 -12.09 -6.60
CA PRO A 11 -6.01 -13.21 -6.39
C PRO A 11 -5.74 -14.35 -7.38
N GLY A 12 -6.02 -15.58 -6.92
CA GLY A 12 -6.01 -16.79 -7.73
C GLY A 12 -7.20 -16.92 -8.68
N LYS A 13 -7.44 -18.14 -9.15
CA LYS A 13 -8.56 -18.43 -10.05
C LYS A 13 -9.79 -18.88 -9.29
N LYS A 14 -10.86 -18.09 -9.36
CA LYS A 14 -12.20 -18.48 -8.88
C LYS A 14 -12.61 -19.83 -9.45
N CYS A 15 -13.34 -20.62 -8.67
CA CYS A 15 -13.75 -21.94 -9.10
C CYS A 15 -15.16 -22.31 -8.64
N THR A 16 -15.67 -23.41 -9.21
CA THR A 16 -16.99 -23.93 -8.90
C THR A 16 -16.91 -24.96 -7.77
N SER A 17 -18.05 -25.31 -7.17
CA SER A 17 -18.14 -26.39 -6.19
C SER A 17 -17.66 -27.75 -6.74
N LEU A 18 -17.70 -27.97 -8.06
CA LEU A 18 -17.13 -29.17 -8.69
C LEU A 18 -15.60 -29.18 -8.62
N ARG A 19 -14.96 -28.02 -8.83
CA ARG A 19 -13.51 -27.90 -8.69
C ARG A 19 -13.10 -28.05 -7.22
N ILE A 20 -13.82 -27.44 -6.27
CA ILE A 20 -13.58 -27.65 -4.83
C ILE A 20 -13.60 -29.14 -4.47
N ARG A 21 -14.62 -29.89 -4.89
CA ARG A 21 -14.67 -31.34 -4.65
C ARG A 21 -13.51 -32.09 -5.27
N SER A 22 -12.99 -31.60 -6.40
CA SER A 22 -11.82 -32.21 -7.06
C SER A 22 -10.54 -31.93 -6.27
N LEU A 23 -10.39 -30.72 -5.71
CA LEU A 23 -9.29 -30.38 -4.80
C LEU A 23 -9.34 -31.25 -3.54
N GLU A 24 -10.50 -31.31 -2.86
CA GLU A 24 -10.69 -32.15 -1.66
C GLU A 24 -10.40 -33.63 -1.92
N LYS A 25 -10.87 -34.15 -3.06
CA LYS A 25 -10.60 -35.53 -3.46
C LYS A 25 -9.11 -35.75 -3.71
N ALA A 26 -8.42 -34.81 -4.35
CA ALA A 26 -7.00 -34.91 -4.58
C ALA A 26 -6.25 -34.91 -3.26
N LEU A 27 -6.53 -33.96 -2.36
CA LEU A 27 -5.91 -33.81 -1.04
C LEU A 27 -6.21 -34.97 -0.09
N GLY A 28 -7.31 -35.71 -0.29
CA GLY A 28 -7.81 -36.69 0.67
C GLY A 28 -8.39 -36.04 1.93
N LYS A 29 -8.60 -34.71 1.92
CA LYS A 29 -9.05 -33.89 3.05
C LYS A 29 -10.24 -33.04 2.63
N LYS A 30 -11.21 -32.88 3.54
CA LYS A 30 -12.36 -31.99 3.32
C LYS A 30 -12.01 -30.60 3.82
N LEU A 31 -12.14 -29.58 2.97
CA LEU A 31 -11.79 -28.20 3.33
C LEU A 31 -12.85 -27.60 4.27
N PRO A 32 -12.46 -26.75 5.25
CA PRO A 32 -13.41 -25.96 6.04
C PRO A 32 -14.35 -25.14 5.14
N GLU A 33 -15.58 -24.89 5.59
CA GLU A 33 -16.59 -24.20 4.76
C GLU A 33 -16.13 -22.81 4.32
N GLU A 34 -15.58 -22.03 5.25
CA GLU A 34 -15.08 -20.68 4.99
C GLU A 34 -13.91 -20.69 4.00
N TYR A 35 -13.05 -21.72 4.06
CA TYR A 35 -11.97 -21.86 3.10
C TYR A 35 -12.50 -22.21 1.70
N ARG A 36 -13.52 -23.07 1.62
CA ARG A 36 -14.22 -23.36 0.34
C ARG A 36 -14.86 -22.11 -0.23
N GLU A 37 -15.52 -21.30 0.58
CA GLU A 37 -16.13 -20.04 0.14
C GLU A 37 -15.08 -19.03 -0.34
N LEU A 38 -13.94 -18.92 0.37
CA LEU A 38 -12.82 -18.07 -0.03
C LEU A 38 -12.27 -18.47 -1.41
N ILE A 39 -11.95 -19.76 -1.61
CA ILE A 39 -11.43 -20.27 -2.89
C ILE A 39 -12.46 -20.11 -4.02
N LYS A 40 -13.76 -20.30 -3.75
CA LYS A 40 -14.80 -20.06 -4.78
C LYS A 40 -14.89 -18.58 -5.17
N ARG A 41 -14.79 -17.67 -4.19
CA ARG A 41 -14.99 -16.23 -4.37
C ARG A 41 -13.81 -15.54 -5.05
N SER A 42 -12.58 -15.86 -4.65
CA SER A 42 -11.36 -15.20 -5.13
C SER A 42 -10.35 -16.17 -5.74
N GLY A 43 -10.42 -17.46 -5.41
CA GLY A 43 -9.33 -18.40 -5.69
C GLY A 43 -8.21 -18.37 -4.65
N ALA A 44 -8.41 -17.65 -3.53
CA ALA A 44 -7.36 -17.24 -2.60
C ALA A 44 -6.27 -16.40 -3.30
N GLY A 45 -5.00 -16.48 -2.93
CA GLY A 45 -3.90 -15.74 -3.57
C GLY A 45 -2.99 -14.99 -2.58
N ILE A 46 -2.22 -14.05 -3.13
CA ILE A 46 -1.33 -13.16 -2.36
C ILE A 46 -2.20 -12.08 -1.70
N LEU A 47 -2.10 -11.98 -0.37
CA LEU A 47 -2.87 -11.07 0.45
C LEU A 47 -2.47 -9.62 0.18
N SER A 48 -3.45 -8.72 0.23
CA SER A 48 -3.13 -7.29 0.28
C SER A 48 -2.68 -6.90 1.69
N LEU A 49 -1.92 -5.81 1.80
CA LEU A 49 -1.49 -5.24 3.08
C LEU A 49 -2.63 -4.96 4.06
N LYS A 50 -3.88 -4.85 3.59
CA LYS A 50 -5.06 -4.64 4.45
C LYS A 50 -5.42 -5.85 5.32
N ASN A 51 -5.04 -7.05 4.90
CA ASN A 51 -5.42 -8.32 5.52
C ASN A 51 -4.27 -9.33 5.58
N SER A 52 -3.03 -8.87 5.73
CA SER A 52 -1.83 -9.71 5.69
C SER A 52 -1.08 -9.81 7.01
N PHE A 53 -1.63 -9.33 8.14
CA PHE A 53 -0.86 -9.28 9.39
C PHE A 53 -1.66 -9.79 10.59
N LEU A 54 -1.01 -10.51 11.50
CA LEU A 54 -1.62 -10.96 12.74
C LEU A 54 -0.59 -11.01 13.87
N THR A 55 -1.07 -10.98 15.11
CA THR A 55 -0.22 -11.14 16.29
C THR A 55 -0.73 -12.24 17.21
N PHE A 56 0.18 -12.99 17.82
CA PHE A 56 -0.12 -14.08 18.75
C PHE A 56 1.06 -14.36 19.68
N PRO A 57 0.84 -15.07 20.81
CA PRO A 57 1.95 -15.46 21.68
C PRO A 57 2.82 -16.57 21.06
N TYR A 58 4.14 -16.37 20.99
CA TYR A 58 5.13 -17.35 20.52
C TYR A 58 6.51 -17.10 21.15
N ASP A 59 7.26 -18.16 21.47
CA ASP A 59 8.63 -18.12 22.03
C ASP A 59 8.86 -17.10 23.18
N GLY A 60 7.87 -16.96 24.07
CA GLY A 60 7.95 -16.02 25.20
C GLY A 60 7.69 -14.55 24.85
N ASP A 61 7.41 -14.24 23.59
CA ASP A 61 6.79 -12.99 23.16
C ASP A 61 5.26 -13.13 23.20
N ASP A 62 4.59 -12.26 23.95
CA ASP A 62 3.12 -12.23 24.04
C ASP A 62 2.46 -11.63 22.76
N SER A 63 3.27 -11.07 21.87
CA SER A 63 2.87 -10.26 20.71
C SER A 63 3.69 -10.54 19.46
N TYR A 64 4.09 -11.80 19.25
CA TYR A 64 4.81 -12.20 18.04
C TYR A 64 4.04 -11.76 16.78
N GLU A 65 4.76 -11.14 15.85
CA GLU A 65 4.22 -10.49 14.66
C GLU A 65 4.45 -11.38 13.44
N LEU A 66 3.38 -11.72 12.72
CA LEU A 66 3.47 -12.52 11.50
C LEU A 66 2.83 -11.79 10.32
N SER A 67 3.64 -11.58 9.28
CA SER A 67 3.19 -11.15 7.95
C SER A 67 2.85 -12.39 7.11
N VAL A 68 1.57 -12.56 6.79
CA VAL A 68 1.05 -13.63 5.93
C VAL A 68 1.03 -13.13 4.49
N GLU A 69 1.90 -13.68 3.65
CA GLU A 69 2.02 -13.29 2.25
C GLU A 69 0.91 -13.93 1.41
N GLN A 70 0.71 -15.24 1.54
CA GLN A 70 -0.14 -15.99 0.62
C GLN A 70 -1.08 -16.95 1.34
N ILE A 71 -2.32 -17.04 0.86
CA ILE A 71 -3.23 -18.15 1.14
C ILE A 71 -3.36 -18.97 -0.15
N LEU A 72 -2.92 -20.22 -0.12
CA LEU A 72 -3.04 -21.16 -1.23
C LEU A 72 -4.51 -21.39 -1.59
N GLY A 73 -4.78 -21.66 -2.85
CA GLY A 73 -6.13 -21.88 -3.35
C GLY A 73 -6.16 -22.64 -4.66
N ASN A 74 -6.59 -21.99 -5.74
CA ASN A 74 -6.82 -22.67 -7.00
C ASN A 74 -6.07 -22.02 -8.17
N GLY A 75 -5.31 -22.84 -8.90
CA GLY A 75 -4.57 -22.43 -10.09
C GLY A 75 -3.38 -21.51 -9.78
N GLN A 76 -3.21 -20.48 -10.59
CA GLN A 76 -2.17 -19.45 -10.41
C GLN A 76 -2.82 -18.12 -10.01
N THR A 77 -2.03 -17.21 -9.44
CA THR A 77 -2.43 -15.80 -9.28
C THR A 77 -2.64 -15.15 -10.65
N ARG A 78 -3.21 -13.95 -10.68
CA ARG A 78 -3.37 -13.18 -11.93
C ARG A 78 -2.03 -12.82 -12.60
N GLU A 79 -0.96 -12.71 -11.83
CA GLU A 79 0.40 -12.44 -12.32
C GLU A 79 1.15 -13.72 -12.73
N GLY A 80 0.56 -14.89 -12.45
CA GLY A 80 1.10 -16.19 -12.86
C GLY A 80 1.83 -16.95 -11.77
N ASP A 81 1.87 -16.45 -10.54
CA ASP A 81 2.50 -17.12 -9.41
C ASP A 81 1.78 -18.43 -9.06
N PRO A 82 2.51 -19.47 -8.65
CA PRO A 82 1.91 -20.70 -8.15
C PRO A 82 0.98 -20.44 -6.95
N ASN A 83 -0.25 -20.93 -7.04
CA ASN A 83 -1.25 -20.77 -5.97
C ASN A 83 -2.11 -22.02 -5.77
N ASP A 84 -1.86 -23.11 -6.50
CA ASP A 84 -2.72 -24.29 -6.46
C ASP A 84 -2.41 -25.11 -5.22
N LEU A 85 -3.42 -25.25 -4.35
CA LEU A 85 -3.32 -25.97 -3.09
C LEU A 85 -2.93 -27.45 -3.26
N VAL A 86 -3.24 -28.05 -4.42
CA VAL A 86 -2.89 -29.44 -4.68
C VAL A 86 -1.50 -29.53 -5.28
N ASP A 87 -1.25 -28.86 -6.40
CA ASP A 87 0.00 -29.07 -7.13
C ASP A 87 1.18 -28.37 -6.44
N TYR A 88 1.04 -27.08 -6.13
CA TYR A 88 2.08 -26.30 -5.48
C TYR A 88 2.14 -26.58 -3.97
N GLY A 89 0.99 -26.66 -3.30
CA GLY A 89 0.93 -26.97 -1.87
C GLY A 89 1.56 -28.32 -1.52
N ARG A 90 1.41 -29.35 -2.38
CA ARG A 90 2.10 -30.64 -2.19
C ARG A 90 3.59 -30.57 -2.44
N PHE A 91 4.01 -29.88 -3.49
CA PHE A 91 5.43 -29.68 -3.75
C PHE A 91 6.12 -29.05 -2.52
N LEU A 92 5.51 -28.02 -1.93
CA LEU A 92 6.01 -27.39 -0.71
C LEU A 92 5.96 -28.33 0.50
N ALA A 93 4.86 -29.07 0.68
CA ALA A 93 4.76 -30.03 1.78
C ALA A 93 5.82 -31.14 1.69
N ASP A 94 6.11 -31.64 0.49
CA ASP A 94 7.14 -32.65 0.25
C ASP A 94 8.55 -32.07 0.49
N GLU A 95 8.82 -30.85 -0.01
CA GLU A 95 10.13 -30.19 0.10
C GLU A 95 10.49 -29.84 1.55
N TYR A 96 9.50 -29.42 2.34
CA TYR A 96 9.67 -29.00 3.74
C TYR A 96 9.26 -30.09 4.74
N GLU A 97 9.11 -31.34 4.27
CA GLU A 97 8.78 -32.51 5.08
C GLU A 97 7.55 -32.31 6.00
N ILE A 98 6.55 -31.54 5.52
CA ILE A 98 5.35 -31.20 6.27
C ILE A 98 4.49 -32.46 6.45
N PRO A 99 4.06 -32.79 7.69
CA PRO A 99 3.35 -34.02 7.97
C PRO A 99 1.97 -34.11 7.30
N ASP A 100 1.58 -35.32 6.90
CA ASP A 100 0.28 -35.61 6.28
C ASP A 100 -0.91 -35.33 7.22
N GLU A 101 -0.67 -35.25 8.52
CA GLU A 101 -1.64 -34.93 9.57
C GLU A 101 -2.15 -33.49 9.48
N VAL A 102 -1.46 -32.62 8.74
CA VAL A 102 -1.87 -31.24 8.53
C VAL A 102 -2.14 -30.95 7.04
N LEU A 103 -2.67 -29.75 6.78
CA LEU A 103 -2.81 -29.20 5.44
C LEU A 103 -2.14 -27.84 5.42
N LEU A 104 -0.99 -27.73 4.75
CA LEU A 104 -0.39 -26.44 4.41
C LEU A 104 -1.40 -25.61 3.62
N PHE A 105 -1.63 -24.37 4.04
CA PHE A 105 -2.53 -23.46 3.34
C PHE A 105 -2.02 -22.03 3.25
N GLY A 106 -1.09 -21.61 4.11
CA GLY A 106 -0.58 -20.25 4.12
C GLY A 106 0.94 -20.19 4.19
N ILE A 107 1.49 -19.17 3.56
CA ILE A 107 2.93 -18.89 3.47
C ILE A 107 3.14 -17.50 4.06
N SER A 108 4.14 -17.35 4.92
CA SER A 108 4.52 -16.04 5.46
C SER A 108 5.42 -15.26 4.49
N GLU A 109 5.66 -13.98 4.77
CA GLU A 109 6.64 -13.18 4.04
C GLU A 109 8.09 -13.70 4.21
N SER A 110 8.37 -14.43 5.29
CA SER A 110 9.63 -15.17 5.49
C SER A 110 9.69 -16.46 4.64
N GLY A 111 8.68 -16.71 3.82
CA GLY A 111 8.57 -17.91 3.00
C GLY A 111 8.10 -19.12 3.82
N MET A 112 8.68 -20.28 3.54
CA MET A 112 8.30 -21.54 4.17
C MET A 112 8.98 -21.81 5.53
N HIS A 113 9.85 -20.90 5.98
CA HIS A 113 10.42 -20.97 7.33
C HIS A 113 9.35 -20.82 8.42
N GLU A 114 8.32 -20.05 8.08
CA GLU A 114 7.16 -19.84 8.92
C GLU A 114 5.91 -20.05 8.06
N TYR A 115 5.14 -21.09 8.34
CA TYR A 115 3.98 -21.44 7.52
C TYR A 115 2.73 -21.70 8.35
N LEU A 116 1.59 -21.68 7.67
CA LEU A 116 0.29 -21.88 8.29
C LEU A 116 -0.35 -23.18 7.79
N ALA A 117 -0.83 -23.97 8.74
CA ALA A 117 -1.42 -25.27 8.47
C ALA A 117 -2.77 -25.48 9.19
N ILE A 118 -3.66 -26.28 8.60
CA ILE A 118 -4.90 -26.72 9.24
C ILE A 118 -4.67 -28.12 9.80
N ASN A 119 -4.94 -28.31 11.09
CA ASN A 119 -4.78 -29.61 11.73
C ASN A 119 -5.89 -30.59 11.30
N TYR A 120 -5.51 -31.79 10.84
CA TYR A 120 -6.45 -32.91 10.63
C TYR A 120 -6.19 -34.09 11.56
N GLY A 121 -4.97 -34.25 12.10
CA GLY A 121 -4.57 -35.46 12.81
C GLY A 121 -3.43 -35.36 13.83
N LEU A 122 -2.83 -34.18 14.07
CA LEU A 122 -1.88 -34.02 15.18
C LEU A 122 -2.66 -34.08 16.50
N GLU A 123 -2.31 -35.03 17.36
CA GLU A 123 -3.09 -35.38 18.57
C GLU A 123 -3.07 -34.27 19.64
N GLU A 124 -2.02 -33.47 19.64
CA GLU A 124 -1.78 -32.37 20.57
C GLU A 124 -2.70 -31.17 20.33
N TYR A 125 -3.27 -31.06 19.13
CA TYR A 125 -4.06 -29.90 18.70
C TYR A 125 -5.50 -30.29 18.33
N PRO A 126 -6.49 -29.40 18.51
CA PRO A 126 -7.86 -29.66 18.09
C PRO A 126 -7.98 -29.89 16.58
N HIS A 127 -8.84 -30.82 16.18
CA HIS A 127 -9.17 -31.05 14.77
C HIS A 127 -9.74 -29.78 14.12
N LEU A 128 -9.22 -29.43 12.93
CA LEU A 128 -9.52 -28.22 12.14
C LEU A 128 -9.08 -26.88 12.75
N SER A 129 -8.27 -26.91 13.81
CA SER A 129 -7.59 -25.69 14.28
C SER A 129 -6.53 -25.23 13.27
N VAL A 130 -6.20 -23.94 13.32
CA VAL A 130 -5.14 -23.33 12.52
C VAL A 130 -3.88 -23.23 13.36
N LEU A 131 -2.79 -23.72 12.78
CA LEU A 131 -1.47 -23.79 13.38
C LEU A 131 -0.53 -22.84 12.63
N TYR A 132 0.29 -22.13 13.40
CA TYR A 132 1.57 -21.59 12.97
C TYR A 132 2.64 -22.66 13.17
N CYS A 133 3.54 -22.78 12.20
CA CYS A 133 4.66 -23.72 12.23
C CYS A 133 5.95 -22.98 11.86
N ASP A 134 6.95 -23.10 12.73
CA ASP A 134 8.34 -22.67 12.54
C ASP A 134 9.18 -23.89 12.16
N ASP A 135 9.79 -23.87 10.98
CA ASP A 135 10.60 -24.98 10.46
C ASP A 135 12.03 -25.03 11.04
N GLU A 136 12.48 -23.94 11.67
CA GLU A 136 13.81 -23.85 12.29
C GLU A 136 13.78 -24.31 13.75
N ALA A 137 12.61 -24.33 14.38
CA ALA A 137 12.43 -24.79 15.74
C ALA A 137 12.54 -26.33 15.88
N GLU A 138 13.34 -26.80 16.84
CA GLU A 138 13.51 -28.23 17.08
C GLU A 138 12.30 -28.85 17.81
N GLY A 139 11.49 -29.63 17.09
CA GLY A 139 10.43 -30.46 17.68
C GLY A 139 9.09 -29.73 17.85
N PRO A 140 8.20 -30.18 18.76
CA PRO A 140 6.82 -29.69 18.83
C PRO A 140 6.69 -28.24 19.33
N GLU A 141 7.79 -27.64 19.81
CA GLU A 141 7.84 -26.26 20.29
C GLU A 141 7.66 -25.25 19.14
N GLY A 142 8.00 -25.65 17.91
CA GLY A 142 7.79 -24.85 16.70
C GLY A 142 6.36 -24.77 16.20
N ILE A 143 5.41 -25.47 16.83
CA ILE A 143 4.00 -25.51 16.38
C ILE A 143 3.09 -24.87 17.43
N VAL A 144 2.38 -23.82 17.04
CA VAL A 144 1.46 -23.10 17.92
C VAL A 144 0.07 -23.00 17.30
N LYS A 145 -0.96 -23.28 18.10
CA LYS A 145 -2.35 -23.05 17.69
C LYS A 145 -2.66 -21.55 17.74
N ILE A 146 -2.93 -20.96 16.58
CA ILE A 146 -3.26 -19.53 16.47
C ILE A 146 -4.77 -19.28 16.33
N ALA A 147 -5.56 -20.26 15.86
CA ALA A 147 -7.02 -20.12 15.80
C ALA A 147 -7.76 -21.46 15.98
N ASP A 148 -8.98 -21.41 16.51
CA ASP A 148 -9.83 -22.59 16.71
C ASP A 148 -10.44 -23.11 15.39
N SER A 149 -10.51 -22.27 14.37
CA SER A 149 -11.00 -22.62 13.05
C SER A 149 -10.41 -21.71 11.96
N PHE A 150 -10.54 -22.12 10.70
CA PHE A 150 -10.18 -21.26 9.57
C PHE A 150 -10.97 -19.95 9.55
N ALA A 151 -12.23 -19.97 10.00
CA ALA A 151 -13.06 -18.76 10.10
C ALA A 151 -12.49 -17.78 11.14
N ASP A 152 -12.04 -18.29 12.27
CA ASP A 152 -11.43 -17.49 13.33
C ASP A 152 -10.09 -16.92 12.88
N PHE A 153 -9.28 -17.70 12.17
CA PHE A 153 -8.05 -17.22 11.54
C PHE A 153 -8.30 -16.03 10.61
N LEU A 154 -9.30 -16.09 9.73
CA LEU A 154 -9.62 -14.96 8.85
C LEU A 154 -10.02 -13.69 9.64
N ASN A 155 -10.53 -13.83 10.86
CA ASN A 155 -10.84 -12.68 11.71
C ASN A 155 -9.61 -12.09 12.40
N LEU A 156 -8.56 -12.88 12.61
CA LEU A 156 -7.28 -12.43 13.16
C LEU A 156 -6.49 -11.56 12.17
N LEU A 157 -6.65 -11.79 10.87
CA LEU A 157 -5.98 -10.99 9.84
C LEU A 157 -6.40 -9.51 9.92
N GLY A 158 -5.42 -8.67 10.21
CA GLY A 158 -5.46 -7.22 10.25
C GLY A 158 -4.56 -6.57 9.18
N PRO A 159 -4.51 -5.24 9.19
CA PRO A 159 -3.62 -4.48 8.32
C PRO A 159 -2.15 -4.65 8.74
N HIS A 160 -1.27 -4.77 7.75
CA HIS A 160 0.18 -4.70 7.91
C HIS A 160 0.59 -3.35 8.52
N PRO A 161 1.69 -3.27 9.30
CA PRO A 161 2.19 -1.99 9.81
C PRO A 161 2.45 -0.93 8.72
N ASP A 162 2.81 -1.38 7.51
CA ASP A 162 3.00 -0.50 6.34
C ASP A 162 1.71 -0.21 5.56
N TYR A 163 0.59 -0.87 5.91
CA TYR A 163 -0.70 -0.52 5.34
C TYR A 163 -1.11 0.85 5.83
N VAL A 164 -1.39 1.74 4.88
CA VAL A 164 -1.98 3.02 5.19
C VAL A 164 -3.26 3.17 4.40
N ASP A 165 -4.37 3.22 5.11
CA ASP A 165 -5.70 3.34 4.53
C ASP A 165 -5.82 4.65 3.74
N GLU A 166 -5.98 4.54 2.43
CA GLU A 166 -6.09 5.69 1.52
C GLU A 166 -7.47 6.37 1.56
N ASP A 167 -8.42 5.77 2.29
CA ASP A 167 -9.78 6.28 2.46
C ASP A 167 -10.04 6.74 3.91
N GLU A 168 -9.01 6.74 4.78
CA GLU A 168 -9.13 7.31 6.12
C GLU A 168 -9.38 8.83 6.04
N GLU A 169 -10.51 9.27 6.59
CA GLU A 169 -10.85 10.68 6.61
C GLU A 169 -9.85 11.46 7.47
N GLU A 170 -9.35 12.58 6.95
CA GLU A 170 -8.48 13.48 7.71
C GLU A 170 -9.13 13.91 9.03
N THR A 171 -8.38 13.74 10.10
CA THR A 171 -8.79 14.17 11.42
C THR A 171 -8.84 15.71 11.49
N GLN A 172 -9.51 16.24 12.51
CA GLN A 172 -9.49 17.70 12.75
C GLN A 172 -8.07 18.20 13.07
N GLU A 173 -7.23 17.35 13.66
CA GLU A 173 -5.82 17.64 13.93
C GLU A 173 -5.03 17.79 12.63
N ASP A 174 -5.23 16.87 11.68
CA ASP A 174 -4.60 16.95 10.35
C ASP A 174 -4.96 18.25 9.63
N LYS A 175 -6.25 18.62 9.64
CA LYS A 175 -6.73 19.87 9.03
C LYS A 175 -6.13 21.11 9.69
N ASN A 176 -6.04 21.12 11.02
CA ASN A 176 -5.41 22.22 11.76
C ASN A 176 -3.92 22.33 11.44
N TYR A 177 -3.24 21.18 11.30
CA TYR A 177 -1.85 21.13 10.89
C TYR A 177 -1.68 21.67 9.47
N VAL A 178 -2.47 21.19 8.49
CA VAL A 178 -2.46 21.66 7.09
C VAL A 178 -2.62 23.19 7.02
N HIS A 179 -3.57 23.74 7.78
CA HIS A 179 -3.74 25.19 7.89
C HIS A 179 -2.48 25.87 8.43
N LYS A 180 -1.93 25.38 9.55
CA LYS A 180 -0.75 25.96 10.20
C LYS A 180 0.50 25.88 9.32
N ARG A 181 0.80 24.73 8.71
CA ARG A 181 1.95 24.56 7.81
C ARG A 181 1.87 25.47 6.60
N SER A 182 0.68 25.62 6.01
CA SER A 182 0.47 26.42 4.81
C SER A 182 0.59 27.92 5.11
N ALA A 183 0.01 28.36 6.24
CA ALA A 183 0.03 29.76 6.64
C ALA A 183 1.40 30.23 7.18
N GLN A 184 2.13 29.38 7.91
CA GLN A 184 3.27 29.80 8.73
C GLN A 184 4.57 29.07 8.42
N GLY A 185 4.51 27.91 7.76
CA GLY A 185 5.68 27.12 7.47
C GLY A 185 6.65 27.88 6.53
N PRO A 186 7.96 27.83 6.78
CA PRO A 186 8.96 28.48 5.95
C PRO A 186 9.05 27.79 4.59
N LEU A 187 9.25 28.57 3.53
CA LEU A 187 9.61 28.03 2.22
C LEU A 187 11.13 27.90 2.14
N VAL A 188 11.67 26.88 1.48
CA VAL A 188 13.12 26.79 1.28
C VAL A 188 13.63 27.91 0.36
N ASP A 189 14.91 28.27 0.49
CA ASP A 189 15.54 29.39 -0.21
C ASP A 189 15.32 29.36 -1.73
N LYS A 190 15.38 28.17 -2.33
CA LYS A 190 15.15 27.97 -3.77
C LYS A 190 13.75 28.43 -4.20
N LEU A 191 12.71 28.04 -3.47
CA LEU A 191 11.34 28.44 -3.76
C LEU A 191 11.11 29.93 -3.46
N GLN A 192 11.67 30.44 -2.36
CA GLN A 192 11.60 31.89 -2.05
C GLN A 192 12.22 32.73 -3.17
N ARG A 193 13.40 32.34 -3.65
CA ARG A 193 14.09 33.00 -4.77
C ARG A 193 13.26 32.92 -6.05
N ALA A 194 12.73 31.76 -6.38
CA ALA A 194 11.89 31.57 -7.58
C ALA A 194 10.65 32.46 -7.55
N ILE A 195 10.00 32.58 -6.38
CA ILE A 195 8.87 33.50 -6.17
C ILE A 195 9.31 34.96 -6.36
N GLN A 196 10.50 35.36 -5.93
CA GLN A 196 10.99 36.73 -6.14
C GLN A 196 11.29 37.05 -7.62
N LEU A 197 11.61 36.03 -8.42
CA LEU A 197 11.91 36.15 -9.85
C LEU A 197 10.66 36.13 -10.74
N THR A 198 9.51 35.66 -10.23
CA THR A 198 8.27 35.66 -11.01
C THR A 198 7.75 37.08 -11.26
N PRO A 199 7.17 37.37 -12.43
CA PRO A 199 6.47 38.63 -12.66
C PRO A 199 5.11 38.71 -11.95
N THR A 200 4.69 37.67 -11.21
CA THR A 200 3.34 37.53 -10.63
C THR A 200 3.29 38.11 -9.21
N PRO A 201 2.66 39.29 -8.99
CA PRO A 201 2.62 39.90 -7.67
C PRO A 201 1.83 39.05 -6.68
N GLY A 202 2.36 38.86 -5.47
CA GLY A 202 1.67 38.13 -4.41
C GLY A 202 1.60 36.61 -4.60
N LEU A 203 2.37 36.03 -5.53
CA LEU A 203 2.35 34.58 -5.83
C LEU A 203 2.51 33.71 -4.58
N GLU A 204 3.34 34.10 -3.61
CA GLU A 204 3.48 33.35 -2.36
C GLU A 204 2.13 33.17 -1.64
N SER A 205 1.29 34.21 -1.59
CA SER A 205 -0.02 34.13 -0.94
C SER A 205 -0.94 33.14 -1.65
N HIS A 206 -0.89 33.10 -2.98
CA HIS A 206 -1.65 32.15 -3.80
C HIS A 206 -1.15 30.71 -3.58
N ILE A 207 0.17 30.50 -3.58
CA ILE A 207 0.78 29.19 -3.28
C ILE A 207 0.35 28.70 -1.90
N ARG A 208 0.41 29.56 -0.87
CA ARG A 208 0.02 29.20 0.51
C ARG A 208 -1.47 28.85 0.62
N ARG A 209 -2.36 29.60 -0.05
CA ARG A 209 -3.80 29.29 -0.07
C ARG A 209 -4.09 27.99 -0.82
N ALA A 210 -3.40 27.74 -1.94
CA ALA A 210 -3.54 26.48 -2.65
C ALA A 210 -3.02 25.30 -1.81
N ALA A 211 -1.89 25.47 -1.10
CA ALA A 211 -1.36 24.47 -0.18
C ALA A 211 -2.34 24.15 0.95
N GLU A 212 -3.07 25.13 1.48
CA GLU A 212 -4.06 24.92 2.54
C GLU A 212 -5.27 24.09 2.08
N LYS A 213 -5.61 24.14 0.78
CA LYS A 213 -6.69 23.35 0.19
C LYS A 213 -6.30 21.89 -0.10
N THR A 214 -5.03 21.53 0.09
CA THR A 214 -4.54 20.14 -0.04
C THR A 214 -4.75 19.34 1.25
N THR A 215 -4.46 18.05 1.21
CA THR A 215 -4.48 17.18 2.39
C THR A 215 -3.10 17.07 3.06
N LEU A 216 -3.05 16.49 4.26
CA LEU A 216 -1.81 16.20 4.99
C LEU A 216 -0.93 15.20 4.23
N LYS A 217 -1.54 14.11 3.75
CA LYS A 217 -0.90 13.08 2.93
C LYS A 217 -1.59 13.05 1.58
N VAL A 218 -0.93 13.61 0.57
CA VAL A 218 -1.46 13.65 -0.78
C VAL A 218 -1.12 12.34 -1.49
N ARG A 219 -2.15 11.55 -1.80
CA ARG A 219 -1.99 10.22 -2.43
C ARG A 219 -2.76 10.06 -3.73
N LYS A 220 -3.79 10.88 -3.91
CA LYS A 220 -4.67 10.90 -5.06
C LYS A 220 -4.62 12.28 -5.69
N ILE A 221 -4.82 12.33 -6.99
CA ILE A 221 -4.91 13.57 -7.75
C ILE A 221 -6.21 14.31 -7.38
N SER A 222 -6.15 15.62 -7.19
CA SER A 222 -7.32 16.47 -6.96
C SER A 222 -7.17 17.81 -7.70
N PRO A 223 -8.28 18.52 -7.99
CA PRO A 223 -8.20 19.86 -8.56
C PRO A 223 -7.32 20.80 -7.72
N GLU A 224 -7.44 20.74 -6.39
CA GLU A 224 -6.66 21.56 -5.45
C GLU A 224 -5.17 21.24 -5.52
N LEU A 225 -4.81 19.96 -5.67
CA LEU A 225 -3.43 19.55 -5.87
C LEU A 225 -2.88 20.09 -7.20
N PHE A 226 -3.65 20.00 -8.28
CA PHE A 226 -3.26 20.58 -9.57
C PHE A 226 -3.00 22.08 -9.45
N THR A 227 -3.94 22.83 -8.87
CA THR A 227 -3.78 24.28 -8.62
C THR A 227 -2.50 24.57 -7.83
N PHE A 228 -2.23 23.80 -6.77
CA PHE A 228 -1.03 23.98 -5.95
C PHE A 228 0.25 23.72 -6.75
N LEU A 229 0.34 22.58 -7.45
CA LEU A 229 1.52 22.21 -8.24
C LEU A 229 1.75 23.17 -9.41
N ASP A 230 0.69 23.62 -10.08
CA ASP A 230 0.77 24.60 -11.17
C ASP A 230 1.40 25.92 -10.68
N LEU A 231 0.97 26.44 -9.52
CA LEU A 231 1.49 27.69 -8.96
C LEU A 231 2.94 27.55 -8.46
N VAL A 232 3.29 26.42 -7.83
CA VAL A 232 4.66 26.16 -7.39
C VAL A 232 5.58 26.04 -8.60
N TYR A 233 5.19 25.26 -9.60
CA TYR A 233 5.99 25.08 -10.80
C TYR A 233 6.13 26.38 -11.60
N TRP A 234 5.06 27.18 -11.66
CA TRP A 234 5.11 28.53 -12.25
C TRP A 234 6.17 29.42 -11.61
N ALA A 235 6.34 29.36 -10.28
CA ALA A 235 7.45 30.07 -9.63
C ALA A 235 8.80 29.51 -10.11
N LEU A 236 8.99 28.19 -10.02
CA LEU A 236 10.28 27.52 -10.28
C LEU A 236 10.80 27.75 -11.70
N GLN A 237 9.93 27.73 -12.71
CA GLN A 237 10.34 27.93 -14.11
C GLN A 237 10.96 29.30 -14.40
N HIS A 238 10.77 30.31 -13.53
CA HIS A 238 11.41 31.63 -13.67
C HIS A 238 12.82 31.69 -13.10
N ASP A 239 13.21 30.76 -12.23
CA ASP A 239 14.61 30.60 -11.79
C ASP A 239 15.34 29.58 -12.67
N ALA A 240 14.76 28.39 -12.81
CA ALA A 240 15.24 27.31 -13.68
C ALA A 240 14.09 26.35 -14.05
N PRO A 241 13.70 26.24 -15.32
CA PRO A 241 12.69 25.27 -15.74
C PRO A 241 13.17 23.83 -15.53
N LEU A 242 12.26 22.95 -15.10
CA LEU A 242 12.56 21.51 -14.95
C LEU A 242 12.76 20.86 -16.33
N GLN A 243 13.67 19.89 -16.42
CA GLN A 243 14.08 19.23 -17.67
C GLN A 243 13.21 18.04 -18.04
N GLY A 244 12.58 17.40 -17.04
CA GLY A 244 11.83 16.16 -17.21
C GLY A 244 11.15 15.72 -15.92
N ILE A 245 10.42 14.61 -16.01
CA ILE A 245 9.67 14.03 -14.88
C ILE A 245 10.58 13.66 -13.70
N GLU A 246 11.84 13.31 -13.97
CA GLU A 246 12.86 13.00 -12.98
C GLU A 246 13.21 14.19 -12.07
N ASP A 247 12.94 15.42 -12.50
CA ASP A 247 13.10 16.61 -11.66
C ASP A 247 11.83 16.92 -10.86
N VAL A 248 10.74 16.18 -11.08
CA VAL A 248 9.48 16.31 -10.36
C VAL A 248 9.38 15.27 -9.25
N ALA A 249 9.47 13.99 -9.61
CA ALA A 249 9.12 12.85 -8.73
C ALA A 249 10.31 11.92 -8.41
N GLY A 250 11.53 12.39 -8.65
CA GLY A 250 12.76 11.61 -8.44
C GLY A 250 13.47 11.90 -7.12
N ASN A 251 14.35 10.97 -6.70
CA ASN A 251 15.22 11.08 -5.51
C ASN A 251 16.39 12.08 -5.68
N LYS A 252 16.23 13.11 -6.52
CA LYS A 252 17.25 14.15 -6.66
C LYS A 252 17.08 15.14 -5.51
N PRO A 253 18.18 15.61 -4.88
CA PRO A 253 18.12 16.63 -3.80
C PRO A 253 17.41 17.94 -4.17
N ASP A 254 17.19 18.16 -5.46
CA ASP A 254 16.65 19.39 -6.03
C ASP A 254 15.30 19.18 -6.74
N SER A 255 14.69 17.99 -6.62
CA SER A 255 13.40 17.69 -7.23
C SER A 255 12.27 18.51 -6.61
N LEU A 256 11.14 18.61 -7.32
CA LEU A 256 9.94 19.28 -6.81
C LEU A 256 9.45 18.64 -5.50
N ASP A 257 9.41 17.31 -5.45
CA ASP A 257 9.04 16.54 -4.25
C ASP A 257 9.93 16.87 -3.05
N GLU A 258 11.26 16.83 -3.22
CA GLU A 258 12.21 17.11 -2.14
C GLU A 258 12.11 18.57 -1.66
N LEU A 259 11.94 19.51 -2.60
CA LEU A 259 11.74 20.93 -2.31
C LEU A 259 10.47 21.19 -1.49
N LEU A 260 9.39 20.49 -1.81
CA LEU A 260 8.10 20.61 -1.12
C LEU A 260 8.11 19.90 0.24
N THR A 261 8.78 18.76 0.33
CA THR A 261 9.00 18.03 1.59
C THR A 261 9.69 18.92 2.64
N HIS A 262 10.65 19.74 2.21
CA HIS A 262 11.40 20.65 3.08
C HIS A 262 10.81 22.06 3.19
N SER A 263 9.82 22.40 2.37
CA SER A 263 9.03 23.63 2.50
C SER A 263 7.82 23.40 3.41
N PHE A 264 7.27 24.47 3.99
CA PHE A 264 6.13 24.42 4.90
C PHE A 264 6.38 23.68 6.23
N LEU A 265 7.63 23.36 6.56
CA LEU A 265 7.98 22.57 7.74
C LEU A 265 7.69 23.32 9.06
N ILE A 266 6.93 22.71 9.96
CA ILE A 266 6.72 23.21 11.33
C ILE A 266 7.18 22.18 12.34
N GLU A 267 7.71 22.61 13.49
CA GLU A 267 8.46 21.80 14.48
C GLU A 267 7.77 20.50 14.92
N GLU A 268 6.45 20.44 14.81
CA GLU A 268 5.63 19.30 15.19
C GLU A 268 5.77 18.09 14.24
N HIS A 269 6.36 18.25 13.05
CA HIS A 269 6.47 17.20 12.02
C HIS A 269 7.84 17.17 11.34
N LYS A 270 8.19 16.01 10.76
CA LYS A 270 9.48 15.77 10.07
C LYS A 270 9.50 16.22 8.60
N ALA A 271 8.35 16.54 8.02
CA ALA A 271 8.17 17.01 6.64
C ALA A 271 7.04 18.04 6.59
N GLY A 272 7.09 18.96 5.62
CA GLY A 272 6.05 19.98 5.46
C GLY A 272 4.96 19.58 4.47
N PHE A 273 5.27 19.33 3.20
CA PHE A 273 4.30 18.81 2.23
C PHE A 273 4.67 17.40 1.78
N LEU A 274 3.80 16.43 2.05
CA LEU A 274 4.01 15.01 1.70
C LEU A 274 3.05 14.59 0.58
N CYS A 275 3.63 14.15 -0.53
CA CYS A 275 2.89 13.65 -1.68
C CYS A 275 3.54 12.36 -2.19
N SER A 276 2.74 11.36 -2.54
CA SER A 276 3.28 10.17 -3.21
C SER A 276 3.76 10.52 -4.63
N VAL A 277 4.61 9.67 -5.19
CA VAL A 277 5.19 9.84 -6.54
C VAL A 277 4.10 9.86 -7.63
N ALA A 278 3.07 9.01 -7.52
CA ALA A 278 2.07 8.85 -8.58
C ALA A 278 1.28 10.14 -8.90
N PRO A 279 0.77 10.94 -7.94
CA PRO A 279 0.17 12.24 -8.24
C PRO A 279 1.08 13.21 -8.99
N TYR A 280 2.38 13.24 -8.70
CA TYR A 280 3.34 14.08 -9.44
C TYR A 280 3.46 13.64 -10.91
N GLU A 281 3.58 12.34 -11.15
CA GLU A 281 3.64 11.78 -12.51
C GLU A 281 2.36 12.06 -13.29
N ILE A 282 1.20 11.89 -12.66
CA ILE A 282 -0.11 12.17 -13.26
C ILE A 282 -0.22 13.65 -13.61
N TRP A 283 0.12 14.56 -12.69
CA TRP A 283 0.09 16.00 -12.93
C TRP A 283 0.97 16.38 -14.14
N TRP A 284 2.22 15.94 -14.14
CA TRP A 284 3.18 16.23 -15.22
C TRP A 284 2.67 15.72 -16.57
N ASN A 285 2.33 14.43 -16.66
CA ASN A 285 1.88 13.81 -17.90
C ASN A 285 0.61 14.48 -18.42
N THR A 286 -0.35 14.80 -17.53
CA THR A 286 -1.58 15.50 -17.90
C THR A 286 -1.27 16.87 -18.53
N ARG A 287 -0.39 17.66 -17.91
CA ARG A 287 -0.05 18.99 -18.43
C ARG A 287 0.72 18.92 -19.76
N VAL A 288 1.56 17.91 -19.94
CA VAL A 288 2.24 17.66 -21.23
C VAL A 288 1.24 17.26 -22.31
N ASP A 289 0.34 16.32 -22.01
CA ASP A 289 -0.67 15.80 -22.95
C ASP A 289 -1.69 16.88 -23.37
N GLU A 290 -2.05 17.78 -22.45
CA GLU A 290 -2.89 18.95 -22.73
C GLU A 290 -2.17 20.03 -23.55
N GLY A 291 -0.85 19.92 -23.75
CA GLY A 291 -0.04 20.97 -24.36
C GLY A 291 0.12 22.22 -23.48
N SER A 292 -0.24 22.11 -22.20
CA SER A 292 -0.15 23.16 -21.19
C SER A 292 1.27 23.30 -20.64
N LEU A 293 2.04 22.21 -20.62
CA LEU A 293 3.44 22.15 -20.25
C LEU A 293 4.27 21.80 -21.48
N VAL A 294 4.98 22.79 -22.03
CA VAL A 294 5.61 22.69 -23.35
C VAL A 294 7.12 22.70 -23.23
N GLN A 295 7.77 21.73 -23.85
CA GLN A 295 9.24 21.69 -23.95
C GLN A 295 9.75 22.82 -24.84
N LYS A 296 10.69 23.62 -24.34
CA LYS A 296 11.40 24.68 -25.08
C LYS A 296 12.86 24.59 -24.72
N GLY A 297 13.75 24.51 -25.70
CA GLY A 297 15.22 24.70 -25.55
C GLY A 297 15.86 24.13 -24.27
N ASP A 298 15.81 24.92 -23.21
CA ASP A 298 16.39 24.76 -21.89
C ASP A 298 15.45 24.20 -20.81
N GLY A 299 14.24 23.72 -21.11
CA GLY A 299 13.37 23.02 -20.16
C GLY A 299 11.89 22.97 -20.57
N PHE A 300 11.03 22.57 -19.63
CA PHE A 300 9.58 22.64 -19.80
C PHE A 300 9.03 23.95 -19.23
N TYR A 301 7.96 24.46 -19.83
CA TYR A 301 7.32 25.71 -19.42
C TYR A 301 5.81 25.56 -19.40
N LEU A 302 5.20 25.94 -18.27
CA LEU A 302 3.76 26.01 -18.11
C LEU A 302 3.23 27.25 -18.84
N ASN A 303 2.11 27.08 -19.53
CA ASN A 303 1.45 28.17 -20.23
C ASN A 303 0.67 29.08 -19.26
N GLN A 304 0.56 30.36 -19.64
CA GLN A 304 -0.10 31.39 -18.83
C GLN A 304 -1.56 31.06 -18.50
N ASP A 305 -2.32 30.46 -19.43
CA ASP A 305 -3.74 30.16 -19.24
C ASP A 305 -4.00 29.23 -18.04
N VAL A 306 -3.11 28.26 -17.80
CA VAL A 306 -3.20 27.36 -16.63
C VAL A 306 -2.95 28.12 -15.33
N VAL A 307 -2.00 29.05 -15.35
CA VAL A 307 -1.62 29.85 -14.21
C VAL A 307 -2.71 30.86 -13.86
N ASP A 308 -3.29 31.51 -14.85
CA ASP A 308 -4.38 32.47 -14.65
C ASP A 308 -5.58 31.78 -13.97
N LYS A 309 -5.93 30.58 -14.45
CA LYS A 309 -6.94 29.74 -13.80
C LYS A 309 -6.56 29.36 -12.36
N ALA A 310 -5.32 28.94 -12.14
CA ALA A 310 -4.85 28.56 -10.81
C ALA A 310 -4.82 29.76 -9.83
N LEU A 311 -4.53 30.97 -10.33
CA LEU A 311 -4.59 32.21 -9.57
C LEU A 311 -6.03 32.55 -9.16
N GLU A 312 -7.01 32.36 -10.05
CA GLU A 312 -8.43 32.53 -9.75
C GLU A 312 -8.92 31.52 -8.70
N GLU A 313 -8.52 30.25 -8.83
CA GLU A 313 -8.90 29.17 -7.92
C GLU A 313 -8.26 29.27 -6.53
N SER A 314 -7.16 30.01 -6.41
CA SER A 314 -6.45 30.24 -5.14
C SER A 314 -6.86 31.52 -4.41
N LEU A 315 -7.82 32.29 -4.95
CA LEU A 315 -8.42 33.44 -4.25
C LEU A 315 -9.15 33.02 -2.98
#